data_AF-A0AB35HFI5-F1
#
_entry.id   AF-A0AB35HFI5-F1
#
_cell.length_a   1.000
_cell.length_b   1.000
_cell.length_c   1.000
_cell.angle_alpha   90.00
_cell.angle_beta   90.00
_cell.angle_gamma   90.00
#
_symmetry.space_group_name_H-M   'P 1'
#
loop_
_entity.id
_entity.type
_entity.pdbx_description
1 polymer ?
#
loop_
_entity_poly.entity_id
_entity_poly.type
_entity_poly.pdbx_seq_one_letter_code
_entity_poly.pdbx_strand_id
1 'polypeptide(L)' 'MQEYQYPLDLDWTTDEMVIVMKMWEDLERANEKGINNEAFLKTYQQFKTVVKSIGEEKRLG' A
#
# COMPACT_ATOMS: atom_id res chain seq x y z
N MET A 1 -3.61 -18.14 14.55
CA MET A 1 -2.77 -16.93 14.38
C MET A 1 -3.18 -16.35 13.05
N GLN A 2 -3.71 -15.12 13.03
CA GLN A 2 -4.11 -14.50 11.77
C GLN A 2 -2.81 -14.11 11.08
N GLU A 3 -2.34 -14.97 10.17
CA GLU A 3 -1.25 -14.64 9.28
C GLU A 3 -1.75 -13.49 8.41
N TYR A 4 -1.32 -12.28 8.75
CA TYR A 4 -1.46 -11.13 7.86
C TYR A 4 -0.58 -11.44 6.65
N GLN A 5 -1.18 -12.15 5.70
CA GLN A 5 -0.60 -12.41 4.40
C GLN A 5 -0.65 -11.08 3.66
N TYR A 6 0.33 -10.21 3.94
CA TYR A 6 0.63 -9.12 3.03
C TYR A 6 0.82 -9.78 1.66
N PRO A 7 0.24 -9.23 0.58
CA PRO A 7 0.61 -9.61 -0.76
C PRO A 7 2.06 -9.16 -0.94
N LEU A 8 2.99 -9.94 -0.40
CA LEU A 8 4.41 -9.86 -0.62
C LEU A 8 4.61 -10.51 -1.98
N ASP A 9 4.31 -9.74 -3.02
CA ASP A 9 4.92 -9.99 -4.31
C ASP A 9 6.43 -9.98 -4.05
N LEU A 10 7.07 -11.15 -4.18
CA LEU A 10 8.51 -11.31 -3.96
C LEU A 10 9.34 -10.51 -4.97
N ASP A 11 8.71 -9.92 -5.97
CA ASP A 11 9.26 -8.99 -6.95
C ASP A 11 9.41 -7.56 -6.39
N TRP A 12 8.80 -7.22 -5.25
CA TRP A 12 8.91 -5.87 -4.70
C TRP A 12 10.28 -5.64 -4.07
N THR A 13 10.91 -4.56 -4.49
CA THR A 13 12.12 -4.05 -3.86
C THR A 13 11.83 -3.56 -2.44
N THR A 14 12.88 -3.43 -1.62
CA THR A 14 12.75 -2.89 -0.26
C THR A 14 12.11 -1.50 -0.24
N ASP A 15 12.37 -0.67 -1.25
CA ASP A 15 11.76 0.67 -1.38
C ASP A 15 10.24 0.60 -1.61
N GLU A 16 9.81 -0.33 -2.47
CA GLU A 16 8.39 -0.59 -2.74
C GLU A 16 7.65 -1.12 -1.50
N MET A 17 8.28 -2.02 -0.74
CA MET A 17 7.73 -2.48 0.54
C MET A 17 7.56 -1.33 1.53
N VAL A 18 8.52 -0.41 1.61
CA VAL A 18 8.44 0.78 2.47
C VAL A 18 7.29 1.69 2.04
N ILE A 19 7.09 1.89 0.73
CA ILE A 19 5.98 2.69 0.20
C ILE A 19 4.63 2.06 0.56
N VAL A 20 4.50 0.73 0.43
CA VAL A 20 3.28 0.02 0.80
C VAL A 20 3.03 0.12 2.29
N MET A 21 4.01 -0.20 3.15
CA MET A 21 3.87 -0.09 4.61
C MET A 21 3.43 1.32 5.04
N LYS A 22 3.99 2.35 4.40
CA LYS A 22 3.64 3.74 4.70
C LYS A 22 2.19 4.09 4.37
N MET A 23 1.62 3.48 3.32
CA MET A 23 0.19 3.64 3.01
C MET A 23 -0.71 3.06 4.11
N TRP A 24 -0.33 1.92 4.69
CA TRP A 24 -1.07 1.32 5.81
C TRP A 24 -0.97 2.17 7.07
N GLU A 25 0.22 2.67 7.40
CA GLU A 25 0.42 3.57 8.55
C GLU A 25 -0.41 4.86 8.43
N ASP A 26 -0.42 5.49 7.25
CA ASP A 26 -1.21 6.69 6.99
C ASP A 26 -2.73 6.41 7.00
N LEU A 27 -3.16 5.20 6.62
CA LEU A 27 -4.55 4.75 6.70
C LEU A 27 -5.01 4.56 8.15
N GLU A 28 -4.20 3.89 8.98
CA GLU A 28 -4.47 3.73 10.41
C GLU A 28 -4.55 5.10 11.10
N ARG A 29 -3.57 5.97 10.81
CA ARG A 29 -3.55 7.34 11.32
C ARG A 29 -4.77 8.15 10.89
N ALA A 30 -5.23 8.00 9.65
CA ALA A 30 -6.44 8.64 9.15
C ALA A 30 -7.68 8.22 9.95
N ASN A 31 -7.77 6.94 10.31
CA ASN A 31 -8.89 6.37 11.07
C ASN A 31 -8.86 6.74 12.56
N GLU A 32 -7.67 6.80 13.16
CA GLU A 32 -7.53 7.06 14.61
C GLU A 32 -7.51 8.54 14.98
N LYS A 33 -6.77 9.35 14.22
CA LYS A 33 -6.45 10.75 14.59
C LYS A 33 -6.79 11.76 13.50
N GLY A 34 -7.05 11.29 12.29
CA GLY A 34 -7.13 12.10 11.10
C GLY A 34 -5.75 12.48 10.56
N ILE A 35 -5.66 12.55 9.24
CA ILE A 35 -4.47 12.98 8.50
C ILE A 35 -4.87 14.07 7.51
N ASN A 36 -3.93 14.96 7.17
CA ASN A 36 -4.17 15.92 6.11
C ASN A 36 -4.42 15.18 4.77
N ASN A 37 -5.51 15.53 4.09
CA ASN A 37 -5.89 14.93 2.81
C ASN A 37 -4.76 14.99 1.76
N GLU A 38 -4.02 16.09 1.67
CA GLU A 38 -2.91 16.22 0.71
C GLU A 38 -1.76 15.27 1.04
N ALA A 39 -1.47 15.08 2.33
CA ALA A 39 -0.44 14.15 2.77
C ALA A 39 -0.84 12.71 2.45
N PHE A 40 -2.09 12.34 2.74
CA PHE A 40 -2.63 11.01 2.43
C PHE A 40 -2.67 10.75 0.93
N LEU A 41 -3.13 11.73 0.13
CA LEU A 41 -3.14 11.64 -1.33
C LEU A 41 -1.75 11.45 -1.91
N LYS A 42 -0.73 12.08 -1.34
CA LYS A 42 0.66 11.92 -1.77
C LYS A 42 1.16 10.49 -1.52
N THR A 43 0.92 9.96 -0.32
CA THR A 43 1.24 8.56 0.01
C THR A 43 0.46 7.60 -0.88
N TYR A 44 -0.82 7.86 -1.14
CA TYR A 44 -1.65 7.08 -2.05
C TYR A 44 -1.14 7.09 -3.50
N GLN A 45 -0.67 8.24 -4.01
CA GLN A 45 -0.08 8.30 -5.34
C GLN A 45 1.19 7.44 -5.46
N GLN A 46 2.05 7.47 -4.45
CA GLN A 46 3.25 6.62 -4.39
C GLN A 46 2.88 5.15 -4.27
N PHE A 47 1.89 4.82 -3.43
CA PHE A 47 1.35 3.47 -3.34
C PHE A 47 0.83 2.98 -4.71
N LYS A 48 0.11 3.83 -5.44
CA LYS A 48 -0.37 3.52 -6.79
C LYS A 48 0.75 3.41 -7.82
N THR A 49 1.96 3.95 -7.60
CA THR A 49 3.10 3.70 -8.51
C THR A 49 3.71 2.32 -8.33
N VAL A 50 3.67 1.77 -7.12
CA VAL A 50 4.07 0.38 -6.83
C VAL A 50 2.97 -0.58 -7.28
N VAL A 51 1.72 -0.28 -6.91
CA VAL A 51 0.52 -1.07 -7.25
C VAL A 51 -0.05 -0.67 -8.62
N LYS A 52 0.81 -0.19 -9.53
CA LYS A 52 0.43 0.12 -10.93
C LYS A 52 0.36 -1.15 -11.79
N SER A 53 1.06 -2.20 -11.35
CA SER A 53 1.22 -3.46 -12.08
C SER A 53 0.49 -4.64 -11.46
N ILE A 54 -0.59 -4.40 -10.68
CA ILE A 54 -1.69 -5.38 -10.63
C ILE A 54 -2.53 -5.21 -11.92
N GLY A 55 -1.83 -5.28 -13.06
CA GLY A 55 -2.35 -5.87 -14.29
C GLY A 55 -2.43 -7.40 -14.16
N GLU A 56 -2.48 -7.91 -12.93
CA GLU A 56 -3.02 -9.20 -12.55
C GLU A 56 -4.54 -9.10 -12.27
N GLU A 57 -5.26 -8.18 -12.92
CA GLU A 57 -6.71 -8.29 -13.16
C GLU A 57 -7.13 -9.61 -13.85
N LYS A 58 -6.21 -10.56 -14.08
CA LYS A 58 -6.39 -11.82 -14.84
C LYS A 58 -5.96 -13.12 -14.13
N ARG A 59 -5.59 -13.13 -12.85
CA ARG A 59 -5.31 -14.41 -12.12
C ARG A 59 -6.27 -14.75 -10.99
N LEU A 60 -7.34 -13.96 -10.83
CA LEU A 60 -8.53 -14.34 -10.06
C LEU A 60 -9.71 -14.63 -10.99
N GLY A 61 -9.43 -15.31 -12.10
CA GLY A 61 -10.42 -16.06 -12.88
C GLY A 61 -10.53 -17.48 -12.35
#